data_AF-A0A7X6YVG5-F1
#
_entry.id   AF-A0A7X6YVG5-F1
#
_cell.length_a   1.000
_cell.length_b   1.000
_cell.length_c   1.000
_cell.angle_alpha   90.00
_cell.angle_beta   90.00
_cell.angle_gamma   90.00
#
_symmetry.space_group_name_H-M   'P 1'
#
loop_
_entity.id
_entity.type
_entity.pdbx_description
1 polymer ?
#
loop_
_entity_poly.entity_id
_entity_poly.type
_entity_poly.pdbx_seq_one_letter_code
_entity_poly.pdbx_strand_id
1 'polypeptide(L)'
;MREEIAKAKVLVESLPYMREFSGSTVVIKYGGHAMGEEELKRSFALDVILMKHIGINPVIVHGGGPQINRFLEKMQVTPSYVQG
;
A
#
# COMPACT_ATOMS: atom_id res chain seq x y z
N MET A 1 30.39 0.34 -7.85
CA MET A 1 31.05 0.99 -6.69
C MET A 1 30.31 2.24 -6.18
N ARG A 2 30.19 3.35 -6.93
CA ARG A 2 29.54 4.58 -6.40
C ARG A 2 28.05 4.38 -6.06
N GLU A 3 27.31 3.66 -6.89
CA GLU A 3 25.88 3.38 -6.66
C GLU A 3 25.63 2.48 -5.44
N GLU A 4 26.49 1.48 -5.23
CA GLU A 4 26.39 0.57 -4.07
C GLU A 4 26.67 1.31 -2.76
N ILE A 5 27.64 2.23 -2.76
CA ILE A 5 27.92 3.11 -1.61
C ILE A 5 26.71 4.01 -1.32
N ALA A 6 26.06 4.55 -2.36
CA ALA A 6 24.86 5.37 -2.19
C ALA A 6 23.69 4.56 -1.59
N LYS A 7 23.45 3.33 -2.08
CA LYS A 7 22.42 2.43 -1.51
C LYS A 7 22.71 2.07 -0.05
N ALA A 8 23.96 1.73 0.26
CA ALA A 8 24.38 1.44 1.64
C ALA A 8 24.16 2.65 2.56
N LYS A 9 24.49 3.86 2.11
CA LYS A 9 24.27 5.09 2.86
C LYS A 9 22.79 5.31 3.18
N VAL A 10 21.90 5.17 2.18
CA VAL A 10 20.44 5.30 2.37
C VAL A 10 19.92 4.28 3.40
N LEU A 11 20.38 3.03 3.32
CA LEU A 11 19.97 1.99 4.27
C LEU A 11 20.43 2.32 5.69
N VAL A 12 21.67 2.75 5.88
CA VAL A 12 22.21 3.14 7.20
C VAL A 12 21.44 4.33 7.78
N GLU A 13 21.15 5.34 6.97
CA GLU A 13 20.37 6.51 7.38
C GLU A 13 18.90 6.16 7.72
N SER A 14 18.38 5.06 7.17
CA SER A 14 17.02 4.58 7.43
C SER A 14 16.89 3.75 8.72
N LEU A 15 18.01 3.22 9.26
CA LEU A 15 18.00 2.33 10.43
C LEU A 15 17.31 2.92 11.67
N PRO A 16 17.46 4.21 12.02
CA PRO A 16 16.77 4.78 13.17
C PRO A 16 15.25 4.68 13.04
N TYR A 17 14.70 5.00 11.87
CA TYR A 17 13.26 4.91 11.62
C TYR A 17 12.74 3.47 11.65
N MET A 18 13.52 2.53 11.08
CA MET A 18 13.16 1.10 11.14
C MET A 18 13.08 0.61 12.58
N ARG A 19 14.00 1.04 13.45
CA ARG A 19 13.99 0.70 14.87
C ARG A 19 12.83 1.34 15.63
N GLU A 20 12.55 2.62 15.36
CA GLU A 20 11.45 3.36 15.98
C GLU A 20 10.10 2.69 15.76
N PHE A 21 9.82 2.24 14.54
CA PHE A 21 8.54 1.61 14.20
C PHE A 21 8.53 0.08 14.36
N SER A 22 9.65 -0.54 14.73
CA SER A 22 9.71 -1.98 14.96
C SER A 22 8.74 -2.39 16.08
N GLY A 23 7.94 -3.44 15.85
CA GLY A 23 6.87 -3.89 16.73
C GLY A 23 5.57 -3.08 16.63
N SER A 24 5.58 -1.91 16.00
CA SER A 24 4.39 -1.05 15.90
C SER A 24 3.36 -1.58 14.90
N THR A 25 2.09 -1.34 15.17
CA THR A 25 0.99 -1.63 14.23
C THR A 25 0.69 -0.38 13.40
N VAL A 26 0.72 -0.52 12.07
CA VAL A 26 0.45 0.59 11.15
C VAL A 26 -0.75 0.23 10.28
N VAL A 27 -1.84 0.99 10.42
CA VAL A 27 -3.05 0.82 9.60
C VAL A 27 -2.91 1.64 8.33
N ILE A 28 -3.01 0.97 7.18
CA ILE A 28 -2.81 1.56 5.86
C ILE A 28 -4.12 1.45 5.08
N LYS A 29 -4.73 2.60 4.79
CA LYS A 29 -5.87 2.65 3.87
C LYS A 29 -5.35 2.58 2.44
N TYR A 30 -5.59 1.46 1.78
CA TYR A 30 -5.23 1.21 0.39
C TYR A 30 -6.46 1.33 -0.52
N GLY A 31 -6.61 2.43 -1.26
CA GLY A 31 -7.79 2.62 -2.10
C GLY A 31 -7.67 3.77 -3.10
N GLY A 32 -8.63 3.85 -4.02
CA GLY A 32 -8.67 4.87 -5.07
C GLY A 32 -7.86 4.48 -6.30
N HIS A 33 -7.30 5.47 -7.00
CA HIS A 33 -6.53 5.28 -8.25
C HIS A 33 -5.34 4.33 -8.11
N ALA A 34 -4.74 4.23 -6.92
CA ALA A 34 -3.64 3.30 -6.63
C ALA A 34 -4.01 1.81 -6.75
N MET A 35 -5.30 1.46 -6.76
CA MET A 35 -5.78 0.08 -7.01
C MET A 35 -6.02 -0.23 -8.50
N GLY A 36 -5.92 0.78 -9.38
CA GLY A 36 -6.20 0.63 -10.81
C GLY A 36 -5.02 0.08 -11.60
N GLU A 37 -3.82 0.60 -11.32
CA GLU A 37 -2.60 0.28 -12.08
C GLU A 37 -1.85 -0.90 -11.46
N GLU A 38 -1.43 -1.85 -12.30
CA GLU A 38 -0.78 -3.09 -11.85
C GLU A 38 0.61 -2.83 -11.26
N GLU A 39 1.34 -1.87 -11.81
CA GLU A 39 2.66 -1.48 -11.30
C GLU A 39 2.57 -0.90 -9.88
N LEU A 40 1.61 0.00 -9.64
CA LEU A 40 1.37 0.59 -8.31
C LEU A 40 0.92 -0.48 -7.30
N LYS A 41 0.06 -1.41 -7.71
CA LYS A 41 -0.33 -2.58 -6.90
C LYS A 41 0.88 -3.40 -6.46
N ARG A 42 1.79 -3.69 -7.41
CA ARG A 42 3.00 -4.47 -7.13
C ARG A 42 3.95 -3.72 -6.22
N SER A 43 4.18 -2.42 -6.46
CA SER A 43 5.03 -1.59 -5.61
C SER A 43 4.49 -1.54 -4.19
N PHE A 44 3.19 -1.29 -4.02
CA PHE A 44 2.54 -1.28 -2.70
C PHE A 44 2.71 -2.61 -1.96
N ALA A 45 2.55 -3.74 -2.66
CA ALA A 45 2.75 -5.05 -2.05
C ALA A 45 4.20 -5.26 -1.57
N LEU A 46 5.19 -4.82 -2.36
CA LEU A 46 6.61 -4.88 -1.98
C LEU A 46 6.90 -4.01 -0.75
N ASP A 47 6.31 -2.82 -0.66
CA ASP A 47 6.46 -1.93 0.50
C ASP A 47 5.87 -2.55 1.77
N VAL A 48 4.68 -3.16 1.67
CA VAL A 48 4.06 -3.90 2.79
C VAL A 48 4.93 -5.07 3.25
N ILE A 49 5.52 -5.81 2.30
CA ILE A 49 6.44 -6.91 2.61
C ILE A 49 7.68 -6.38 3.33
N LEU A 50 8.27 -5.27 2.84
CA LEU A 50 9.42 -4.63 3.47
C LEU A 50 9.09 -4.20 4.89
N MET A 51 7.96 -3.52 5.10
CA MET A 51 7.47 -3.12 6.43
C MET A 51 7.42 -4.32 7.37
N LYS A 52 6.87 -5.45 6.93
CA LYS A 52 6.81 -6.67 7.74
C LYS A 52 8.20 -7.23 8.05
N HIS A 53 9.13 -7.20 7.09
CA HIS A 53 10.50 -7.68 7.27
C HIS A 53 11.29 -6.86 8.28
N ILE A 54 11.04 -5.56 8.37
CA ILE A 54 11.73 -4.65 9.31
C ILE A 54 11.06 -4.59 10.70
N GLY A 55 10.04 -5.42 10.92
CA GLY A 55 9.38 -5.59 12.21
C GLY A 55 8.12 -4.75 12.40
N ILE A 56 7.68 -3.98 11.40
CA ILE A 56 6.39 -3.29 11.46
C ILE A 56 5.26 -4.30 11.23
N ASN A 57 4.12 -4.11 11.88
CA ASN A 57 2.92 -4.92 11.70
C ASN A 57 1.89 -4.15 10.85
N PRO A 58 1.97 -4.20 9.51
CA PRO A 58 1.01 -3.51 8.65
C PRO A 58 -0.36 -4.17 8.71
N VAL A 59 -1.41 -3.35 8.79
CA VAL A 59 -2.82 -3.74 8.66
C VAL A 59 -3.42 -2.98 7.49
N ILE A 60 -3.81 -3.69 6.43
CA ILE A 60 -4.30 -3.08 5.20
C ILE A 60 -5.83 -3.03 5.22
N VAL A 61 -6.38 -1.83 5.02
CA VAL A 61 -7.82 -1.61 4.82
C VAL A 61 -8.03 -1.14 3.40
N HIS A 62 -8.81 -1.86 2.59
CA HIS A 62 -9.01 -1.51 1.19
C HIS A 62 -10.47 -1.26 0.78
N GLY A 63 -10.63 -0.49 -0.30
CA GLY A 63 -11.92 -0.27 -0.93
C GLY A 63 -12.22 -1.28 -2.04
N GLY A 64 -13.30 -1.05 -2.80
CA GLY A 64 -13.67 -1.90 -3.94
C GLY A 64 -14.67 -1.24 -4.90
N GLY A 65 -14.87 0.08 -4.83
CA GLY A 65 -15.89 0.80 -5.59
C GLY A 65 -15.91 0.48 -7.09
N PRO A 66 -14.77 0.55 -7.81
CA PRO A 66 -14.74 0.22 -9.23
C PRO A 66 -15.17 -1.22 -9.55
N GLN A 67 -14.80 -2.19 -8.72
CA GLN A 67 -15.18 -3.60 -8.86
C GLN A 67 -16.69 -3.77 -8.66
N ILE A 68 -17.25 -3.10 -7.64
CA ILE A 68 -18.69 -3.09 -7.35
C ILE A 68 -19.45 -2.50 -8.53
N ASN A 69 -19.02 -1.34 -9.03
CA ASN A 69 -19.69 -0.66 -10.15
C ASN A 69 -19.69 -1.50 -11.42
N ARG A 70 -18.57 -2.14 -11.75
CA ARG A 70 -18.50 -3.09 -12.88
C ARG A 70 -19.45 -4.27 -12.74
N PHE A 71 -19.70 -4.72 -11.51
CA PHE A 71 -20.64 -5.80 -11.27
C PHE A 71 -22.09 -5.32 -11.39
N LEU A 72 -22.42 -4.16 -10.83
CA LEU A 72 -23.74 -3.53 -10.95
C LEU A 72 -24.11 -3.23 -12.41
N GLU A 73 -23.16 -2.76 -13.22
CA GLU A 73 -23.34 -2.53 -14.66
C GLU A 73 -23.75 -3.81 -15.38
N LYS A 74 -23.08 -4.95 -15.10
CA LYS A 74 -23.46 -6.27 -15.66
C LYS A 74 -24.86 -6.70 -15.27
N MET A 75 -25.33 -6.26 -14.10
CA MET A 75 -26.67 -6.53 -13.60
C MET A 75 -27.71 -5.50 -14.04
N GLN A 76 -27.31 -4.48 -14.82
CA GLN A 76 -28.17 -3.36 -15.20
C GLN A 76 -28.78 -2.61 -14.00
N VAL A 77 -28.04 -2.58 -12.88
CA VAL A 77 -28.43 -1.84 -11.67
C VAL A 77 -27.70 -0.51 -11.67
N THR A 78 -28.43 0.61 -11.62
CA THR A 78 -27.85 1.93 -11.48
C THR A 78 -27.49 2.19 -10.02
N PRO A 79 -26.21 2.40 -9.67
CA PRO A 79 -25.83 2.74 -8.30
C PRO A 79 -26.34 4.14 -7.94
N SER A 80 -26.81 4.30 -6.70
CA SER A 80 -27.08 5.60 -6.09
C SER A 80 -26.10 5.84 -4.95
N TYR A 81 -25.67 7.09 -4.80
CA TYR A 81 -24.77 7.54 -3.75
C TYR A 81 -25.42 8.70 -3.02
N VAL A 82 -25.35 8.71 -1.68
CA VAL A 82 -25.90 9.76 -0.83
C VAL A 82 -24.82 10.17 0.14
N GLN A 83 -24.27 11.37 -0.06
CA GLN A 83 -23.18 11.95 0.75
C GLN A 83 -21.84 11.17 0.70
N GLY A 84 -21.54 10.56 -0.45
CA GLY A 84 -20.29 9.81 -0.69
C GLY A 84 -20.50 8.31 -0.53
#